data_AF-A0A8B4TWJ8-F1
#
_entry.id   AF-A0A8B4TWJ8-F1
#
_cell.length_a   1.000
_cell.length_b   1.000
_cell.length_c   1.000
_cell.angle_alpha   90.00
_cell.angle_beta   90.00
_cell.angle_gamma   90.00
#
_symmetry.space_group_name_H-M   'P 1'
#
loop_
_entity.id
_entity.type
_entity.pdbx_description
1 polymer ?
#
loop_
_entity_poly.entity_id
_entity_poly.type
_entity_poly.pdbx_seq_one_letter_code
_entity_poly.pdbx_strand_id
1 'polypeptide(L)'
;MTSENKGYALALENCQLHQKREKIFLKPMALYIPQQAVEAVNSLLNDLPGGNEQGEWVLTVTNNNNGVSVDKTFSSRTALGDPSTAADAVKDMINIVRGYESDEETNVCGW
;
A
#
# COMPACT_ATOMS: atom_id res chain seq x y z
N MET A 1 -15.92 14.17 -19.35
CA MET A 1 -15.16 14.48 -18.12
C MET A 1 -13.79 13.87 -18.29
N THR A 2 -12.74 14.67 -18.27
CA THR A 2 -11.36 14.19 -18.37
C THR A 2 -11.02 13.47 -17.07
N SER A 3 -11.15 12.15 -17.07
CA SER A 3 -10.61 11.32 -15.99
C SER A 3 -9.10 11.41 -16.05
N GLU A 4 -8.54 12.50 -15.51
CA GLU A 4 -7.12 12.61 -15.22
C GLU A 4 -6.74 11.39 -14.40
N ASN A 5 -5.86 10.55 -14.93
CA ASN A 5 -5.42 9.38 -14.21
C ASN A 5 -4.60 9.85 -13.01
N LYS A 6 -5.23 9.85 -11.82
CA LYS A 6 -4.58 10.29 -10.59
C LYS A 6 -3.70 9.19 -9.97
N GLY A 7 -3.67 8.01 -10.58
CA GLY A 7 -2.86 6.88 -10.16
C GLY A 7 -3.25 6.29 -8.80
N TYR A 8 -2.36 5.45 -8.28
CA TYR A 8 -2.45 4.79 -6.97
C TYR A 8 -1.40 5.40 -6.05
N ALA A 9 -1.77 5.88 -4.87
CA ALA A 9 -0.86 6.31 -3.84
C ALA A 9 -0.58 5.15 -2.87
N LEU A 10 0.69 4.81 -2.69
CA LEU A 10 1.16 3.88 -1.65
C LEU A 10 1.76 4.71 -0.53
N ALA A 11 1.10 4.73 0.62
CA ALA A 11 1.58 5.36 1.83
C ALA A 11 2.06 4.32 2.84
N LEU A 12 3.11 4.65 3.56
CA LEU A 12 3.63 3.92 4.70
C LEU A 12 3.71 4.87 5.87
N GLU A 13 3.06 4.51 6.97
CA GLU A 13 3.06 5.24 8.21
C GLU A 13 3.69 4.42 9.33
N ASN A 14 4.50 5.07 10.15
CA ASN A 14 4.97 4.53 11.41
C ASN A 14 4.14 5.15 12.53
N CYS A 15 3.27 4.33 13.13
CA CYS A 15 2.36 4.73 14.19
C CYS A 15 3.10 5.16 15.46
N GLN A 16 4.33 4.66 15.70
CA GLN A 16 5.16 5.08 16.84
C GLN A 16 5.75 6.48 16.65
N LEU A 17 6.18 6.81 15.43
CA LEU A 17 6.80 8.09 15.12
C LEU A 17 5.79 9.15 14.64
N HIS A 18 4.54 8.75 14.40
CA HIS A 18 3.52 9.57 13.71
C HIS A 18 4.05 10.13 12.37
N GLN A 19 4.92 9.38 11.70
CA GLN A 19 5.52 9.77 10.43
C GLN A 19 4.95 8.94 9.30
N LYS A 20 4.45 9.64 8.28
CA LYS A 20 3.88 9.05 7.08
C LYS A 20 4.66 9.48 5.85
N ARG A 21 4.97 8.53 4.99
CA ARG A 21 5.55 8.75 3.66
C ARG A 21 4.67 8.13 2.61
N GLU A 22 4.45 8.82 1.51
CA GLU A 22 3.64 8.30 0.42
C GLU A 22 4.32 8.47 -0.93
N LYS A 23 3.97 7.60 -1.86
CA LYS A 23 4.51 7.57 -3.21
C LYS A 23 3.39 7.30 -4.20
N ILE A 24 3.29 8.15 -5.21
CA ILE A 24 2.23 8.09 -6.22
C ILE A 24 2.73 7.28 -7.43
N PHE A 25 1.92 6.31 -7.83
CA PHE A 25 2.15 5.42 -8.96
C PHE A 25 1.07 5.64 -10.01
N LEU A 26 1.44 6.26 -11.13
CA LEU A 26 0.52 6.48 -12.26
C LEU A 26 0.16 5.19 -13.00
N LYS A 27 0.94 4.11 -12.82
CA LYS A 27 0.73 2.81 -13.47
C LYS A 27 0.55 1.71 -12.42
N PRO A 28 -0.68 1.25 -12.13
CA PRO A 28 -0.91 0.18 -11.15
C PRO A 28 -0.27 -1.15 -11.55
N MET A 29 -0.14 -1.44 -12.86
CA MET A 29 0.55 -2.63 -13.36
C MET A 29 2.00 -2.75 -12.87
N ALA A 30 2.67 -1.64 -12.57
CA ALA A 30 4.04 -1.67 -12.04
C ALA A 30 4.08 -2.33 -10.66
N LEU A 31 3.04 -2.15 -9.85
CA LEU A 31 2.96 -2.68 -8.48
C LEU A 31 2.60 -4.18 -8.44
N TYR A 32 2.16 -4.78 -9.56
CA TYR A 32 2.04 -6.24 -9.67
C TYR A 32 3.40 -6.94 -9.80
N ILE A 33 4.44 -6.20 -10.16
CA ILE A 33 5.79 -6.74 -10.23
C ILE A 33 6.29 -6.83 -8.79
N PRO A 34 6.56 -8.05 -8.26
CA PRO A 34 6.95 -8.22 -6.86
C PRO A 34 8.20 -7.40 -6.54
N GLN A 35 9.19 -7.39 -7.44
CA GLN A 35 10.39 -6.59 -7.30
C GLN A 35 10.07 -5.09 -7.15
N GLN A 36 9.20 -4.53 -8.00
CA GLN A 36 8.86 -3.12 -7.96
C GLN A 36 8.08 -2.74 -6.69
N ALA A 37 7.16 -3.61 -6.24
CA ALA A 37 6.41 -3.43 -4.99
C ALA A 37 7.36 -3.44 -3.78
N VAL A 38 8.27 -4.41 -3.74
CA VAL A 38 9.30 -4.53 -2.69
C VAL A 38 10.21 -3.32 -2.68
N GLU A 39 10.68 -2.87 -3.85
CA GLU A 39 11.51 -1.66 -3.96
C GLU A 39 10.75 -0.41 -3.50
N ALA A 40 9.45 -0.29 -3.83
CA ALA A 40 8.62 0.81 -3.38
C ALA A 40 8.50 0.85 -1.85
N VAL A 41 8.18 -0.29 -1.24
CA VAL A 41 8.05 -0.43 0.22
C VAL A 41 9.40 -0.22 0.90
N ASN A 42 10.48 -0.79 0.38
CA ASN A 42 11.84 -0.58 0.92
C ASN A 42 12.28 0.88 0.80
N SER A 43 11.95 1.55 -0.31
CA SER A 43 12.21 2.98 -0.48
C SER A 43 11.48 3.80 0.58
N LEU A 44 10.20 3.51 0.86
CA LEU A 44 9.43 4.17 1.92
C LEU A 44 9.99 3.85 3.32
N LEU A 45 10.39 2.61 3.55
CA LEU A 45 11.04 2.17 4.80
C LEU A 45 12.40 2.82 5.03
N ASN A 46 13.15 3.11 3.97
CA ASN A 46 14.45 3.78 4.04
C ASN A 46 14.29 5.28 4.29
N ASP A 47 13.26 5.88 3.70
CA ASP A 47 12.94 7.31 3.84
C ASP A 47 12.33 7.64 5.22
N LEU A 48 11.68 6.67 5.87
CA LEU A 48 11.28 6.75 7.26
C LEU A 48 12.48 6.42 8.16
N PRO A 49 12.95 7.35 9.01
CA PRO A 49 14.00 7.04 9.98
C PRO A 49 13.51 5.87 10.84
N GLY A 50 14.30 4.80 10.90
CA GLY A 50 13.95 3.56 11.59
C GLY A 50 13.82 3.79 13.09
N GLY A 51 12.70 4.35 13.52
CA GLY A 51 12.30 4.43 14.92
C GLY A 51 11.89 3.05 15.36
N ASN A 52 12.86 2.32 15.91
CA ASN A 52 12.76 1.03 16.56
C ASN A 52 12.31 -0.14 15.65
N GLU A 53 12.98 -1.28 15.81
CA GLU A 53 12.61 -2.55 15.18
C GLU A 53 11.23 -3.05 15.62
N GLN A 54 10.73 -2.49 16.73
CA GLN A 54 9.41 -2.70 17.30
C GLN A 54 8.58 -1.43 17.13
N GLY A 55 7.62 -1.48 16.21
CA GLY A 55 6.70 -0.38 15.94
C GLY A 55 5.60 -0.87 15.01
N GLU A 56 4.40 -0.32 15.20
CA GLU A 56 3.26 -0.62 14.34
C GLU A 56 3.39 0.21 13.05
N TRP A 57 3.44 -0.49 11.92
CA TRP A 57 3.54 0.12 10.59
C TRP A 57 2.21 -0.05 9.88
N VAL A 58 1.70 1.01 9.28
CA VAL A 58 0.46 0.98 8.50
C VAL A 58 0.81 1.27 7.05
N LEU A 59 0.57 0.30 6.18
CA LEU A 59 0.71 0.45 4.74
C LEU A 59 -0.68 0.74 4.15
N THR A 60 -0.84 1.84 3.45
CA THR A 60 -2.11 2.27 2.85
C THR A 60 -1.96 2.39 1.35
N VAL A 61 -2.81 1.70 0.59
CA VAL A 61 -2.95 1.86 -0.86
C VAL A 61 -4.22 2.62 -1.14
N THR A 62 -4.12 3.78 -1.79
CA THR A 62 -5.25 4.61 -2.19
C THR A 62 -5.31 4.72 -3.70
N ASN A 63 -6.42 4.36 -4.32
CA ASN A 63 -6.65 4.66 -5.72
C ASN A 63 -7.29 6.04 -5.83
N ASN A 64 -6.50 7.01 -6.29
CA ASN A 64 -6.97 8.39 -6.44
C ASN A 64 -7.96 8.55 -7.60
N ASN A 65 -8.12 7.56 -8.48
CA ASN A 65 -9.11 7.61 -9.56
C ASN A 65 -10.55 7.49 -9.01
N ASN A 66 -10.75 6.62 -8.00
CA ASN A 66 -12.07 6.36 -7.40
C ASN A 66 -12.18 6.78 -5.93
N GLY A 67 -11.08 7.14 -5.27
CA GLY A 67 -11.02 7.52 -3.86
C GLY A 67 -11.01 6.35 -2.87
N VAL A 68 -10.92 5.10 -3.36
CA VAL A 68 -10.90 3.90 -2.51
C VAL A 68 -9.51 3.71 -1.92
N SER A 69 -9.43 3.56 -0.59
CA SER A 69 -8.20 3.28 0.14
C SER A 69 -8.32 1.99 0.95
N VAL A 70 -7.25 1.22 0.99
CA VAL A 70 -7.10 0.01 1.82
C VAL A 70 -5.83 0.16 2.63
N ASP A 71 -5.95 0.01 3.95
CA ASP A 71 -4.83 -0.03 4.88
C ASP A 71 -4.57 -1.45 5.39
N LYS A 72 -3.30 -1.72 5.71
CA LYS A 72 -2.83 -2.99 6.28
C LYS A 72 -1.77 -2.70 7.32
N THR A 73 -2.00 -3.23 8.51
CA THR A 73 -1.14 -3.03 9.66
C THR A 73 -0.12 -4.15 9.78
N PHE A 74 1.12 -3.80 10.12
CA PHE A 74 2.24 -4.70 10.32
C PHE A 74 2.85 -4.44 11.68
N SER A 75 2.98 -5.49 12.49
CA SER A 75 3.54 -5.40 13.83
C SER A 75 5.06 -5.28 13.86
N SER A 76 5.73 -5.53 12.72
CA SER A 76 7.20 -5.57 12.64
C SER A 76 7.72 -4.99 11.33
N ARG A 77 8.77 -4.17 11.42
CA ARG A 77 9.51 -3.66 10.25
C ARG A 77 10.06 -4.80 9.40
N THR A 78 10.51 -5.89 10.02
CA THR A 78 11.03 -7.07 9.33
C THR A 78 9.99 -7.75 8.44
N ALA A 79 8.73 -7.82 8.91
CA ALA A 79 7.64 -8.37 8.11
C ALA A 79 7.36 -7.49 6.89
N LEU A 80 7.47 -6.17 7.03
CA LEU A 80 7.33 -5.23 5.91
C LEU A 80 8.54 -5.23 4.96
N GLY A 81 9.73 -5.53 5.47
CA GLY A 81 10.96 -5.64 4.68
C GLY A 81 11.09 -6.96 3.93
N ASP A 82 10.31 -7.97 4.29
CA ASP A 82 10.32 -9.26 3.62
C ASP A 82 9.74 -9.14 2.20
N PRO A 83 10.51 -9.54 1.16
CA PRO A 83 10.10 -9.32 -0.22
C PRO A 83 8.82 -10.08 -0.60
N SER A 84 8.59 -11.25 -0.02
CA SER A 84 7.40 -12.06 -0.30
C SER A 84 6.17 -11.41 0.34
N THR A 85 6.31 -11.01 1.61
CA THR A 85 5.23 -10.39 2.39
C THR A 85 4.84 -9.02 1.81
N ALA A 86 5.81 -8.18 1.46
CA ALA A 86 5.56 -6.86 0.89
C ALA A 86 4.91 -6.96 -0.51
N ALA A 87 5.41 -7.85 -1.37
CA ALA A 87 4.82 -8.04 -2.69
C ALA A 87 3.40 -8.60 -2.60
N ASP A 88 3.16 -9.59 -1.73
CA ASP A 88 1.84 -10.18 -1.52
C ASP A 88 0.86 -9.14 -0.97
N ALA A 89 1.26 -8.38 0.06
CA ALA A 89 0.43 -7.34 0.64
C ALA A 89 0.06 -6.24 -0.36
N VAL A 90 1.03 -5.72 -1.13
CA VAL A 90 0.77 -4.70 -2.16
C VAL A 90 -0.16 -5.24 -3.23
N LYS A 91 0.06 -6.46 -3.71
CA LYS A 91 -0.79 -7.12 -4.70
C LYS A 91 -2.22 -7.31 -4.20
N ASP A 92 -2.37 -7.80 -2.97
CA ASP A 92 -3.66 -8.00 -2.31
C ASP A 92 -4.43 -6.68 -2.19
N MET A 93 -3.82 -5.64 -1.62
CA MET A 93 -4.46 -4.32 -1.48
C MET A 93 -4.84 -3.71 -2.83
N ILE A 94 -3.99 -3.83 -3.86
CA ILE A 94 -4.32 -3.32 -5.20
C ILE A 94 -5.44 -4.13 -5.83
N ASN A 95 -5.46 -5.46 -5.67
CA ASN A 95 -6.57 -6.29 -6.13
C ASN A 95 -7.88 -5.88 -5.46
N ILE A 96 -7.87 -5.58 -4.17
CA ILE A 96 -9.05 -5.12 -3.43
C ILE A 96 -9.52 -3.77 -3.99
N VAL A 97 -8.63 -2.76 -4.01
CA VAL A 97 -8.95 -1.41 -4.48
C VAL A 97 -9.42 -1.39 -5.94
N ARG A 98 -8.85 -2.25 -6.78
CA ARG A 98 -9.25 -2.43 -8.18
C ARG A 98 -10.54 -3.25 -8.32
N GLY A 99 -10.78 -4.21 -7.43
CA GLY A 99 -12.04 -4.94 -7.34
C GLY A 99 -13.21 -3.99 -7.10
N TYR A 100 -13.03 -2.99 -6.22
CA TYR A 100 -14.00 -1.90 -6.02
C TYR A 100 -14.16 -0.96 -7.23
N GLU A 101 -13.29 -1.01 -8.25
CA GLU A 101 -13.54 -0.31 -9.53
C GLU A 101 -14.41 -1.13 -10.48
N SER A 102 -14.47 -2.46 -10.30
CA SER A 102 -15.06 -3.38 -11.26
C SER A 102 -16.32 -4.09 -10.75
N ASP A 103 -16.64 -3.97 -9.46
CA ASP A 103 -17.73 -4.72 -8.83
C ASP A 103 -18.79 -3.81 -8.18
N GLU A 104 -19.88 -3.67 -8.93
CA GLU A 104 -21.24 -3.61 -8.42
C GLU A 104 -21.44 -4.72 -7.36
N GLU A 105 -21.44 -4.34 -6.08
CA GLU A 105 -22.12 -5.04 -4.99
C GLU A 105 -21.79 -6.55 -4.77
N THR A 106 -20.58 -6.90 -4.33
CA THR A 106 -20.38 -8.14 -3.55
C THR A 106 -19.74 -7.91 -2.18
N ASN A 107 -20.66 -7.65 -1.27
CA ASN A 107 -20.59 -7.81 0.18
C ASN A 107 -19.69 -8.99 0.63
N VAL A 108 -18.46 -8.72 1.07
CA VAL A 108 -17.67 -9.66 1.91
C VAL A 108 -16.99 -8.92 3.06
N CYS A 109 -17.79 -8.25 3.88
CA CYS A 109 -17.47 -8.11 5.29
C CYS A 109 -17.68 -9.49 5.93
N GLY A 110 -16.63 -10.31 5.95
CA GLY A 110 -16.58 -11.53 6.74
C GLY A 110 -16.31 -11.15 8.20
N TRP A 111 -17.35 -11.30 9.02
CA TRP A 111 -17.35 -11.33 10.49
C TRP A 111 -16.21 -12.18 11.07
#